data_AF-A0A4R7VSU6-F1
#
_entry.id   AF-A0A4R7VSU6-F1
#
_cell.length_a   1.000
_cell.length_b   1.000
_cell.length_c   1.000
_cell.angle_alpha   90.00
_cell.angle_beta   90.00
_cell.angle_gamma   90.00
#
_symmetry.space_group_name_H-M   'P 1'
#
loop_
_entity.id
_entity.type
_entity.pdbx_description
1 polymer ?
#
loop_
_entity_poly.entity_id
_entity_poly.type
_entity_poly.pdbx_seq_one_letter_code
_entity_poly.pdbx_strand_id
1 'polypeptide(L)'
;MNAWWGETGTLIESATRGGRSAPVRHNAGRAVIVMVPDYLVGRWETAYEAYKSASALVDASTPGDAAAAEQMAHASDAVAAAWRDIAGEADLSWWSTAAVTTAAQAFEHQAQDWAARARHGRQSAVAGDGRRRRPAYPVAVRNDQVGGVTDAG
;
A
#
# COMPACT_ATOMS: atom_id res chain seq x y z
N MET A 1 4.75 6.51 -11.50
CA MET A 1 6.15 7.01 -11.36
C MET A 1 6.88 6.01 -10.49
N ASN A 2 7.77 5.23 -11.11
CA ASN A 2 8.42 4.06 -10.52
C ASN A 2 9.72 4.52 -9.82
N ALA A 3 9.72 4.55 -8.49
CA ALA A 3 10.94 4.67 -7.69
C ALA A 3 11.15 3.35 -6.96
N TRP A 4 11.88 2.49 -7.65
CA TRP A 4 12.41 1.23 -7.20
C TRP A 4 13.43 1.47 -6.08
N TRP A 5 13.38 0.64 -5.05
CA TRP A 5 14.26 0.68 -3.90
C TRP A 5 15.71 0.52 -4.31
N GLY A 6 16.52 1.54 -4.01
CA GLY A 6 17.95 1.52 -4.20
C GLY A 6 18.59 2.60 -3.36
N GLU A 7 18.87 2.31 -2.09
CA GLU A 7 20.02 2.89 -1.42
C GLU A 7 20.56 1.99 -0.30
N THR A 8 21.80 1.58 -0.55
CA THR A 8 22.72 0.79 0.24
C THR A 8 23.21 1.50 1.50
N GLY A 9 23.42 0.72 2.57
CA GLY A 9 24.63 0.86 3.38
C GLY A 9 24.45 1.20 4.86
N THR A 10 24.40 0.18 5.72
CA THR A 10 25.29 0.17 6.89
C THR A 10 25.71 -1.28 7.18
N LEU A 11 26.99 -1.55 6.90
CA LEU A 11 27.74 -2.69 7.40
C LEU A 11 27.57 -2.77 8.92
N ILE A 12 27.03 -3.87 9.44
CA ILE A 12 27.30 -4.29 10.83
C ILE A 12 28.24 -5.48 10.73
N GLU A 13 29.49 -5.18 11.02
CA GLU A 13 30.60 -6.10 11.11
C GLU A 13 30.57 -6.82 12.48
N SER A 14 30.63 -8.15 12.42
CA SER A 14 31.31 -9.06 13.34
C SER A 14 30.92 -9.10 14.82
N ALA A 15 30.12 -10.11 15.17
CA ALA A 15 30.24 -10.80 16.46
C ALA A 15 30.24 -12.32 16.26
N THR A 16 31.41 -12.89 16.54
CA THR A 16 31.81 -14.28 16.68
C THR A 16 30.80 -15.14 17.46
N ARG A 17 30.34 -16.25 16.88
CA ARG A 17 30.09 -17.48 17.66
C ARG A 17 30.21 -18.72 16.77
N GLY A 18 31.30 -19.45 16.98
CA GLY A 18 31.55 -20.75 16.37
C GLY A 18 30.46 -21.75 16.76
N GLY A 19 29.67 -22.15 15.78
CA GLY A 19 28.91 -23.39 15.79
C GLY A 19 29.31 -24.17 14.55
N ARG A 20 29.99 -25.30 14.73
CA ARG A 20 30.31 -26.24 13.66
C ARG A 20 29.00 -26.65 12.97
N SER A 21 28.73 -26.08 11.79
CA SER A 21 27.73 -26.62 10.88
C SER A 21 28.21 -28.01 10.46
N ALA A 22 27.50 -29.03 10.92
CA ALA A 22 27.69 -30.39 10.43
C ALA A 22 27.57 -30.41 8.90
N PRO A 23 28.31 -31.28 8.19
CA PRO A 23 28.16 -31.40 6.75
C PRO A 23 26.70 -31.79 6.45
N VAL A 24 25.98 -30.86 5.83
CA VAL A 24 24.67 -31.12 5.24
C VAL A 24 24.89 -32.25 4.25
N ARG A 25 24.46 -33.46 4.61
CA ARG A 25 24.43 -34.59 3.67
C ARG A 25 23.44 -34.22 2.58
N HIS A 26 23.95 -33.75 1.46
CA HIS A 26 23.17 -33.66 0.24
C HIS A 26 22.82 -35.08 -0.17
N ASN A 27 21.57 -35.47 0.09
CA ASN A 27 20.98 -36.65 -0.55
C ASN A 27 21.05 -36.43 -2.06
N ALA A 28 22.06 -37.03 -2.68
CA ALA A 28 22.18 -37.06 -4.12
C ALA A 28 21.01 -37.87 -4.70
N GLY A 29 20.28 -37.27 -5.63
CA GLY A 29 19.76 -38.05 -6.75
C GLY A 29 18.26 -38.32 -6.82
N ARG A 30 17.38 -37.49 -6.26
CA ARG A 30 16.01 -37.41 -6.78
C ARG A 30 15.55 -35.95 -6.80
N ALA A 31 15.48 -35.38 -7.99
CA ALA A 31 14.75 -34.15 -8.22
C ALA A 31 13.28 -34.44 -7.90
N VAL A 32 12.87 -34.14 -6.67
CA VAL A 32 11.46 -34.15 -6.29
C VAL A 32 10.88 -32.90 -6.93
N ILE A 33 10.06 -33.09 -7.96
CA ILE A 33 9.25 -32.00 -8.52
C ILE A 33 8.26 -31.64 -7.42
N VAL A 34 8.51 -30.50 -6.77
CA VAL A 34 7.55 -29.93 -5.84
C VAL A 34 6.42 -29.34 -6.65
N MET A 35 5.22 -29.87 -6.48
CA MET A 35 4.02 -29.37 -7.12
C MET A 35 3.25 -28.48 -6.15
N VAL A 36 3.07 -27.22 -6.50
CA VAL A 36 2.09 -26.35 -5.84
C VAL A 36 0.70 -26.79 -6.31
N PRO A 37 -0.27 -27.05 -5.42
CA PRO A 37 -1.62 -27.38 -5.82
C PRO A 37 -2.25 -26.33 -6.75
N ASP A 38 -2.92 -26.76 -7.82
CA ASP A 38 -3.49 -25.86 -8.84
C ASP A 38 -4.48 -24.83 -8.25
N TYR A 39 -5.22 -25.19 -7.19
CA TYR A 39 -6.15 -24.27 -6.54
C TYR A 39 -5.44 -23.10 -5.83
N LEU A 40 -4.23 -23.31 -5.30
CA LEU A 40 -3.42 -22.23 -4.72
C LEU A 40 -2.87 -21.32 -5.80
N VAL A 41 -2.42 -21.90 -6.92
CA VAL A 41 -1.99 -21.13 -8.09
C VAL A 41 -3.14 -20.26 -8.61
N GLY A 42 -4.33 -20.84 -8.81
CA GLY A 42 -5.50 -20.08 -9.27
C GLY A 42 -5.95 -18.99 -8.29
N ARG A 43 -5.83 -19.23 -6.98
CA ARG A 43 -6.12 -18.20 -5.97
C ARG A 43 -5.10 -17.07 -6.01
N TRP A 44 -3.81 -17.39 -6.17
CA TRP A 44 -2.75 -16.40 -6.35
C TRP A 44 -2.95 -15.58 -7.63
N GLU A 45 -3.25 -16.22 -8.76
CA GLU A 45 -3.52 -15.53 -10.03
C GLU A 45 -4.71 -14.57 -9.91
N THR A 46 -5.81 -15.02 -9.29
CA THR A 46 -6.99 -14.19 -9.06
C THR A 46 -6.65 -12.95 -8.22
N ALA A 47 -5.88 -13.13 -7.14
CA ALA A 47 -5.43 -12.02 -6.29
C ALA A 47 -4.51 -11.07 -7.08
N TYR A 48 -3.63 -11.61 -7.91
CA TYR A 48 -2.69 -10.82 -8.70
C TYR A 48 -3.38 -10.03 -9.82
N GLU A 49 -4.41 -10.57 -10.45
CA GLU A 49 -5.25 -9.82 -11.39
C GLU A 49 -5.96 -8.65 -10.70
N ALA A 50 -6.55 -8.88 -9.52
CA ALA A 50 -7.16 -7.81 -8.72
C ALA A 50 -6.13 -6.72 -8.35
N TYR A 51 -4.92 -7.11 -8.00
CA TYR A 51 -3.80 -6.19 -7.75
C TYR A 51 -3.45 -5.34 -8.98
N LYS A 52 -3.35 -5.96 -10.17
CA LYS A 52 -3.08 -5.20 -11.41
C LYS A 52 -4.19 -4.19 -11.71
N SER A 53 -5.46 -4.58 -11.53
CA SER A 53 -6.59 -3.67 -11.69
C SER A 53 -6.54 -2.51 -10.69
N ALA A 54 -6.26 -2.78 -9.42
CA ALA A 54 -6.11 -1.75 -8.40
C ALA A 54 -4.92 -0.81 -8.67
N SER A 55 -3.79 -1.35 -9.16
CA SER A 55 -2.64 -0.55 -9.57
C SER A 55 -2.97 0.39 -10.73
N ALA A 56 -3.68 -0.11 -11.75
CA ALA A 56 -4.12 0.70 -12.87
C ALA A 56 -5.10 1.80 -12.43
N LEU A 57 -6.00 1.49 -11.48
CA LEU A 57 -6.90 2.48 -10.90
C LEU A 57 -6.13 3.58 -10.16
N VAL A 58 -5.15 3.21 -9.33
CA VAL A 58 -4.29 4.17 -8.62
C VAL A 58 -3.57 5.09 -9.60
N ASP A 59 -3.01 4.55 -10.67
CA ASP A 59 -2.31 5.35 -11.70
C ASP A 59 -3.24 6.34 -12.42
N ALA A 60 -4.53 5.99 -12.57
CA ALA A 60 -5.54 6.84 -13.17
C ALA A 60 -6.20 7.84 -12.20
N SER A 61 -5.99 7.68 -10.89
CA SER A 61 -6.68 8.44 -9.85
C SER A 61 -5.95 9.73 -9.48
N THR A 62 -6.69 10.67 -8.89
CA THR A 62 -6.07 11.90 -8.36
C THR A 62 -5.19 11.56 -7.16
N PRO A 63 -4.00 12.19 -7.01
CA PRO A 63 -3.19 12.01 -5.82
C PRO A 63 -4.00 12.25 -4.53
N GLY A 64 -3.98 11.28 -3.62
CA GLY A 64 -4.76 11.31 -2.37
C GLY A 64 -6.18 10.75 -2.47
N ASP A 65 -6.57 10.16 -3.60
CA ASP A 65 -7.82 9.41 -3.70
C ASP A 65 -7.83 8.23 -2.71
N ALA A 66 -8.67 8.37 -1.68
CA ALA A 66 -8.77 7.39 -0.61
C ALA A 66 -9.39 6.06 -1.07
N ALA A 67 -10.28 6.08 -2.07
CA ALA A 67 -10.96 4.88 -2.54
C ALA A 67 -10.02 4.02 -3.39
N ALA A 68 -9.20 4.66 -4.25
CA ALA A 68 -8.17 3.96 -5.00
C ALA A 68 -7.09 3.37 -4.07
N ALA A 69 -6.66 4.14 -3.05
CA ALA A 69 -5.73 3.66 -2.04
C ALA A 69 -6.27 2.46 -1.23
N GLU A 70 -7.55 2.46 -0.87
CA GLU A 70 -8.18 1.37 -0.15
C GLU A 70 -8.28 0.09 -0.98
N GLN A 71 -8.63 0.20 -2.28
CA GLN A 71 -8.64 -0.93 -3.19
C GLN A 71 -7.24 -1.53 -3.35
N MET A 72 -6.21 -0.69 -3.46
CA MET A 72 -4.82 -1.15 -3.53
C MET A 72 -4.39 -1.86 -2.25
N ALA A 73 -4.78 -1.34 -1.08
CA ALA A 73 -4.50 -1.98 0.20
C ALA A 73 -5.11 -3.40 0.27
N HIS A 74 -6.38 -3.54 -0.10
CA HIS A 74 -7.07 -4.83 -0.11
C HIS A 74 -6.46 -5.81 -1.12
N ALA A 75 -6.12 -5.35 -2.32
CA ALA A 75 -5.53 -6.22 -3.32
C ALA A 75 -4.12 -6.67 -2.95
N SER A 76 -3.29 -5.80 -2.38
CA SER A 76 -1.98 -6.17 -1.83
C SER A 76 -2.11 -7.21 -0.69
N ASP A 77 -3.06 -7.02 0.22
CA ASP A 77 -3.32 -7.98 1.31
C ASP A 77 -3.76 -9.36 0.79
N ALA A 78 -4.62 -9.39 -0.23
CA ALA A 78 -5.03 -10.63 -0.88
C ALA A 78 -3.85 -11.40 -1.52
N VAL A 79 -2.94 -10.69 -2.19
CA VAL A 79 -1.72 -11.30 -2.76
C VAL A 79 -0.80 -11.83 -1.66
N ALA A 80 -0.63 -11.08 -0.58
CA ALA A 80 0.14 -11.55 0.58
C ALA A 80 -0.44 -12.84 1.16
N ALA A 81 -1.76 -12.88 1.39
CA ALA A 81 -2.44 -14.06 1.90
C ALA A 81 -2.25 -15.27 0.98
N ALA A 82 -2.39 -15.10 -0.34
CA ALA A 82 -2.16 -16.19 -1.30
C ALA A 82 -0.72 -16.73 -1.25
N TRP A 83 0.28 -15.86 -1.09
CA TRP A 83 1.66 -16.29 -0.88
C TRP A 83 1.86 -17.06 0.43
N ARG A 84 1.18 -16.68 1.52
CA ARG A 84 1.22 -17.41 2.80
C ARG A 84 0.63 -18.80 2.67
N ASP A 85 -0.47 -18.93 1.95
CA ASP A 85 -1.11 -20.24 1.72
C ASP A 85 -0.19 -21.17 0.91
N ILE A 86 0.42 -20.64 -0.15
CA ILE A 86 1.46 -21.36 -0.92
C ILE A 86 2.61 -21.79 -0.01
N ALA A 87 3.08 -20.91 0.88
CA ALA A 87 4.17 -21.20 1.81
C ALA A 87 3.82 -22.28 2.84
N GLY A 88 2.54 -22.39 3.22
CA GLY A 88 2.06 -23.30 4.25
C GLY A 88 1.66 -24.69 3.76
N GLU A 89 1.20 -24.81 2.51
CA GLU A 89 0.62 -26.05 1.99
C GLU A 89 1.50 -26.78 0.96
N ALA A 90 2.36 -26.06 0.24
CA ALA A 90 3.22 -26.70 -0.75
C ALA A 90 4.48 -27.29 -0.08
N ASP A 91 4.91 -28.46 -0.55
CA ASP A 91 6.13 -29.15 -0.10
C ASP A 91 7.40 -28.47 -0.66
N LEU A 92 7.49 -27.16 -0.45
CA LEU A 92 8.50 -26.27 -0.99
C LEU A 92 9.87 -26.57 -0.37
N SER A 93 10.90 -26.47 -1.20
CA SER A 93 12.26 -26.41 -0.69
C SER A 93 12.45 -25.18 0.21
N TRP A 94 13.39 -25.23 1.15
CA TRP A 94 13.60 -24.15 2.13
C TRP A 94 13.82 -22.78 1.48
N TRP A 95 14.50 -22.72 0.33
CA TRP A 95 14.75 -21.46 -0.37
C TRP A 95 13.49 -20.94 -1.05
N SER A 96 12.64 -21.83 -1.56
CA SER A 96 11.35 -21.45 -2.15
C SER A 96 10.42 -20.92 -1.08
N THR A 97 10.32 -21.60 0.08
CA THR A 97 9.56 -21.14 1.25
C THR A 97 10.02 -19.75 1.71
N ALA A 98 11.34 -19.52 1.79
CA ALA A 98 11.89 -18.22 2.15
C ALA A 98 11.52 -17.13 1.13
N ALA A 99 11.61 -17.43 -0.17
CA ALA A 99 11.24 -16.50 -1.24
C ALA A 99 9.76 -16.11 -1.19
N VAL A 100 8.84 -17.09 -1.11
CA VAL A 100 7.39 -16.81 -1.06
C VAL A 100 7.00 -16.08 0.23
N THR A 101 7.64 -16.39 1.35
CA THR A 101 7.44 -15.69 2.63
C THR A 101 7.90 -14.23 2.53
N THR A 102 9.04 -13.99 1.89
CA THR A 102 9.56 -12.63 1.67
C THR A 102 8.65 -11.83 0.75
N ALA A 103 8.13 -12.47 -0.30
CA ALA A 103 7.14 -11.85 -1.18
C ALA A 103 5.86 -11.47 -0.41
N ALA A 104 5.33 -12.38 0.42
CA ALA A 104 4.17 -12.10 1.26
C ALA A 104 4.40 -10.87 2.15
N GLN A 105 5.53 -10.81 2.85
CA GLN A 105 5.90 -9.68 3.72
C GLN A 105 5.97 -8.35 2.97
N ALA A 106 6.49 -8.34 1.74
CA ALA A 106 6.54 -7.13 0.92
C ALA A 106 5.14 -6.60 0.60
N PHE A 107 4.21 -7.50 0.26
CA PHE A 107 2.81 -7.15 0.00
C PHE A 107 2.06 -6.75 1.29
N GLU A 108 2.36 -7.36 2.44
CA GLU A 108 1.82 -6.95 3.75
C GLU A 108 2.21 -5.50 4.07
N HIS A 109 3.50 -5.15 3.91
CA HIS A 109 3.95 -3.77 4.09
C HIS A 109 3.30 -2.81 3.10
N GLN A 110 3.17 -3.22 1.83
CA GLN A 110 2.49 -2.42 0.82
C GLN A 110 1.01 -2.17 1.18
N ALA A 111 0.30 -3.20 1.66
CA ALA A 111 -1.08 -3.08 2.11
C ALA A 111 -1.22 -2.09 3.28
N GLN A 112 -0.30 -2.15 4.24
CA GLN A 112 -0.26 -1.22 5.38
C GLN A 112 -0.01 0.22 4.95
N ASP A 113 0.93 0.47 4.04
CA ASP A 113 1.23 1.80 3.49
C ASP A 113 0.00 2.38 2.75
N TRP A 114 -0.64 1.60 1.88
CA TRP A 114 -1.84 2.03 1.19
C TRP A 114 -3.03 2.27 2.14
N ALA A 115 -3.20 1.42 3.15
CA ALA A 115 -4.22 1.63 4.17
C ALA A 115 -3.99 2.92 4.95
N ALA A 116 -2.73 3.29 5.23
CA ALA A 116 -2.39 4.57 5.85
C ALA A 116 -2.75 5.76 4.94
N ARG A 117 -2.42 5.67 3.65
CA ARG A 117 -2.77 6.70 2.64
C ARG A 117 -4.28 6.89 2.52
N ALA A 118 -5.05 5.80 2.50
CA ALA A 118 -6.51 5.85 2.46
C ALA A 118 -7.09 6.60 3.68
N ARG A 119 -6.54 6.34 4.89
CA ARG A 119 -6.95 7.06 6.12
C ARG A 119 -6.65 8.56 6.02
N HIS A 120 -5.47 8.93 5.52
CA HIS A 120 -5.09 10.34 5.35
C HIS A 120 -5.93 11.08 4.30
N GLY A 121 -6.27 10.43 3.19
CA GLY A 121 -7.15 10.98 2.16
C GLY A 121 -8.54 11.30 2.72
N ARG A 122 -9.12 10.38 3.51
CA ARG A 122 -10.41 10.60 4.18
C ARG A 122 -10.37 11.77 5.18
N GLN A 123 -9.33 11.87 5.99
CA GLN A 123 -9.18 12.98 6.95
C GLN A 123 -9.08 14.34 6.26
N SER A 124 -8.34 14.40 5.15
CA SER A 124 -8.19 15.62 4.35
C SER A 124 -9.52 16.07 3.73
N ALA A 125 -10.34 15.13 3.24
CA ALA A 125 -11.67 15.43 2.69
C ALA A 125 -12.60 16.04 3.75
N VAL A 126 -12.63 15.46 4.96
CA VAL A 126 -13.44 15.97 6.08
C VAL A 126 -12.99 17.38 6.50
N ALA A 127 -11.68 17.62 6.58
CA ALA A 127 -11.14 18.93 6.95
C ALA A 127 -11.36 20.01 5.86
N GLY A 128 -11.32 19.61 4.59
CA GLY A 128 -11.55 20.50 3.44
C GLY A 128 -12.98 21.01 3.35
N ASP A 129 -13.97 20.18 3.67
CA ASP A 129 -15.40 20.55 3.67
C ASP A 129 -15.72 21.59 4.77
N GLY A 130 -15.09 21.45 5.94
CA GLY A 130 -15.24 22.40 7.05
C GLY A 130 -14.79 23.84 6.73
N ARG A 131 -13.85 24.04 5.79
CA ARG A 131 -13.40 25.39 5.38
C ARG A 131 -14.35 26.06 4.38
N ARG A 132 -15.16 25.31 3.62
CA ARG A 132 -16.14 25.89 2.68
C ARG A 132 -17.44 26.33 3.34
N ARG A 133 -17.75 25.81 4.53
CA ARG A 133 -18.89 26.24 5.37
C ARG A 133 -18.55 27.38 6.34
N ARG A 134 -17.61 28.27 6.01
CA ARG A 134 -17.61 29.58 6.66
C ARG A 134 -18.79 30.36 6.07
N PRO A 135 -19.86 30.67 6.82
CA PRO A 135 -20.89 31.57 6.33
C PRO A 135 -20.18 32.85 5.90
N ALA A 136 -20.36 33.23 4.64
CA ALA A 136 -19.99 34.56 4.19
C ALA A 136 -20.69 35.52 5.15
N TYR A 137 -19.92 36.15 6.03
CA TYR A 137 -20.45 37.25 6.82
C TYR A 137 -21.07 38.23 5.81
N PRO A 138 -22.35 38.60 5.96
CA PRO A 138 -22.92 39.62 5.10
C PRO A 138 -22.08 40.87 5.32
N VAL A 139 -21.32 41.26 4.29
CA VAL A 139 -20.65 42.55 4.24
C VAL A 139 -21.76 43.57 4.37
N ALA A 140 -21.85 44.21 5.54
CA ALA A 140 -22.78 45.28 5.76
C ALA A 140 -22.49 46.37 4.71
N VAL A 141 -23.36 46.46 3.70
CA VAL A 141 -23.37 47.55 2.74
C VAL A 141 -23.69 48.80 3.53
N ARG A 142 -22.66 49.60 3.77
CA ARG A 142 -22.75 50.89 4.46
C ARG A 142 -23.45 51.88 3.52
N ASN A 143 -24.76 51.99 3.65
CA ASN A 143 -25.55 53.07 3.06
C ASN A 143 -25.29 54.36 3.86
N ASP A 144 -24.20 55.05 3.57
CA ASP A 144 -24.06 56.47 3.90
C ASP A 144 -24.54 57.28 2.69
N GLN A 145 -25.87 57.32 2.54
CA GLN A 145 -26.57 58.27 1.70
C GLN A 145 -27.15 59.35 2.65
N VAL A 146 -26.34 60.36 2.96
CA VAL A 146 -26.81 61.58 3.64
C VAL A 146 -26.86 62.69 2.60
N GLY A 147 -28.07 62.94 2.11
CA GLY A 147 -28.39 64.15 1.38
C GLY A 147 -28.33 65.35 2.31
N GLY A 148 -27.56 66.36 1.90
CA GLY A 148 -27.55 67.70 2.50
C GLY A 148 -27.93 68.72 1.44
N VAL A 149 -29.23 68.92 1.27
CA VAL A 149 -29.84 70.09 0.64
C VAL A 149 -29.56 71.30 1.54
N THR A 150 -28.96 72.35 0.99
CA THR A 150 -29.28 73.72 1.42
C THR A 150 -29.23 74.65 0.21
N ASP A 151 -30.44 75.03 -0.20
CA ASP A 151 -30.76 76.18 -1.02
C ASP A 151 -30.93 77.39 -0.09
N ALA A 152 -30.27 78.50 -0.42
CA ALA A 152 -30.52 79.87 0.07
C ALA A 152 -29.64 80.75 -0.84
N GLY A 153 -30.19 81.55 -1.73
CA GLY A 153 -31.04 82.70 -1.42
C GLY A 153 -30.23 83.95 -1.78
#